data_AF-A0A366HFC5-F1
#
_entry.id   AF-A0A366HFC5-F1
#
_cell.length_a   1.000
_cell.length_b   1.000
_cell.length_c   1.000
_cell.angle_alpha   90.00
_cell.angle_beta   90.00
_cell.angle_gamma   90.00
#
_symmetry.space_group_name_H-M   'P 1'
#
loop_
_entity.id
_entity.type
_entity.pdbx_description
1 polymer ?
#
loop_
_entity_poly.entity_id
_entity_poly.type
_entity_poly.pdbx_seq_one_letter_code
_entity_poly.pdbx_strand_id
1 'polypeptide(L)'
;MKCELTYPEKKDDWRPFRVVVHDCALGHLMTDAQQALRVYEFMCIARPGDVCKYLWVELLDVPADARYRAEEARKKVTHPPEKLWPENFVPLVEFDTYFNWLGDDTHSEDACWLGHREGWAFRKAIRGWFDKVVEIQRLLRASKDILIRFELALMNAKAHPYDVDPEPPFWRTRPDYQSRAVPQRPSAYYEKLRELLRRPDLESLTMTGRVDYQAFRLICATQRERAETSGKHPYQVFPIGMTIMYEEWDRGWGTHIIEYSEGVAYGDMWILHDDDDGGHMKWLVETRHDFHRWFFFHQGAVEIQGYRMTQGDGWALLEDETTEREYRIRGKAWLEASFRRWRENETKRREQEGE
;
A
#
# COMPACT_ATOMS: atom_id res chain seq x y z
N MET A 1 8.69 -2.58 -24.53
CA MET A 1 9.12 -3.32 -25.73
C MET A 1 8.28 -2.89 -26.90
N LYS A 2 8.89 -2.27 -27.93
CA LYS A 2 8.17 -1.93 -29.16
C LYS A 2 8.01 -3.19 -30.02
N CYS A 3 6.81 -3.42 -30.51
CA CYS A 3 6.47 -4.53 -31.40
C CYS A 3 6.01 -3.91 -32.72
N GLU A 4 6.87 -3.97 -33.74
CA GLU A 4 6.58 -3.44 -35.07
C GLU A 4 6.41 -4.62 -36.01
N LEU A 5 5.15 -4.99 -36.24
CA LEU A 5 4.76 -6.14 -37.04
C LEU A 5 3.99 -5.68 -38.28
N THR A 6 3.83 -6.60 -39.22
CA THR A 6 3.01 -6.40 -40.43
C THR A 6 2.26 -7.68 -40.74
N TYR A 7 1.03 -7.56 -41.24
CA TYR A 7 0.23 -8.70 -41.67
C TYR A 7 -0.41 -8.45 -43.05
N PRO A 8 -0.61 -9.48 -43.87
CA PRO A 8 -1.28 -9.33 -45.16
C PRO A 8 -2.80 -9.26 -44.96
N GLU A 9 -3.43 -8.14 -45.31
CA GLU A 9 -4.90 -8.04 -45.37
C GLU A 9 -5.43 -8.66 -46.67
N LYS A 10 -4.68 -8.47 -47.76
CA LYS A 10 -4.90 -9.08 -49.07
C LYS A 10 -3.55 -9.43 -49.70
N LYS A 11 -3.59 -10.18 -50.80
CA LYS A 11 -2.38 -10.44 -51.60
C LYS A 11 -1.74 -9.12 -51.99
N ASP A 12 -0.46 -8.95 -51.63
CA ASP A 12 0.35 -7.76 -51.87
C ASP A 12 -0.11 -6.47 -51.13
N ASP A 13 -1.07 -6.55 -50.18
CA ASP A 13 -1.49 -5.44 -49.31
C ASP A 13 -1.14 -5.76 -47.84
N TRP A 14 -0.05 -5.13 -47.37
CA TRP A 14 0.48 -5.32 -46.01
C TRP A 14 0.07 -4.17 -45.12
N ARG A 15 -0.56 -4.50 -43.99
CA ARG A 15 -0.98 -3.54 -42.96
C ARG A 15 -0.01 -3.55 -41.77
N PRO A 16 0.25 -2.39 -41.15
CA PRO A 16 1.02 -2.32 -39.93
C PRO A 16 0.23 -2.91 -38.74
N PHE A 17 0.96 -3.56 -37.84
CA PHE A 17 0.49 -3.91 -36.50
C PHE A 17 1.58 -3.47 -35.52
N ARG A 18 1.36 -2.32 -34.88
CA ARG A 18 2.30 -1.68 -33.95
C ARG A 18 1.68 -1.52 -32.57
N VAL A 19 2.37 -2.08 -31.58
CA VAL A 19 2.04 -1.92 -30.17
C VAL A 19 3.29 -1.73 -29.33
N VAL A 20 3.14 -1.16 -28.13
CA VAL A 20 4.22 -1.09 -27.14
C VAL A 20 3.79 -1.84 -25.89
N VAL A 21 4.58 -2.83 -25.48
CA VAL A 21 4.38 -3.54 -24.21
C VAL A 21 5.15 -2.82 -23.11
N HIS A 22 4.44 -2.32 -22.10
CA HIS A 22 4.97 -1.55 -20.97
C HIS A 22 4.99 -2.38 -19.69
N ASP A 23 6.06 -2.23 -18.91
CA ASP A 23 6.27 -2.86 -17.60
C ASP A 23 6.07 -1.88 -16.44
N CYS A 24 5.43 -0.72 -16.68
CA CYS A 24 5.24 0.31 -15.65
C CYS A 24 4.58 -0.23 -14.38
N ALA A 25 3.54 -1.07 -14.49
CA ALA A 25 2.87 -1.63 -13.33
C ALA A 25 3.74 -2.61 -12.54
N LEU A 26 4.60 -3.36 -13.23
CA LEU A 26 5.59 -4.21 -12.59
C LEU A 26 6.65 -3.35 -11.86
N GLY A 27 7.11 -2.27 -12.48
CA GLY A 27 8.04 -1.32 -11.87
C GLY A 27 7.47 -0.62 -10.63
N HIS A 28 6.19 -0.24 -10.66
CA HIS A 28 5.47 0.29 -9.50
C HIS A 28 5.42 -0.72 -8.37
N LEU A 29 5.01 -1.98 -8.66
CA LEU A 29 4.97 -3.04 -7.66
C LEU A 29 6.35 -3.34 -7.05
N MET A 30 7.42 -3.32 -7.85
CA MET A 30 8.80 -3.45 -7.35
C MET A 30 9.15 -2.32 -6.37
N THR A 31 8.81 -1.08 -6.72
CA THR A 31 9.09 0.11 -5.90
C THR A 31 8.28 0.09 -4.61
N ASP A 32 6.99 -0.24 -4.69
CA ASP A 32 6.09 -0.40 -3.55
C ASP A 32 6.63 -1.47 -2.58
N ALA A 33 7.00 -2.64 -3.10
CA ALA A 33 7.48 -3.76 -2.28
C ALA A 33 8.80 -3.42 -1.55
N GLN A 34 9.70 -2.67 -2.18
CA GLN A 34 10.91 -2.16 -1.53
C GLN A 34 10.61 -1.21 -0.36
N GLN A 35 9.43 -0.59 -0.36
CA GLN A 35 8.95 0.26 0.72
C GLN A 35 8.04 -0.48 1.72
N ALA A 36 7.98 -1.82 1.70
CA ALA A 36 7.07 -2.65 2.51
C ALA A 36 5.58 -2.54 2.13
N LEU A 37 5.26 -1.99 0.96
CA LEU A 37 3.90 -1.95 0.43
C LEU A 37 3.70 -3.10 -0.58
N ARG A 38 2.62 -3.88 -0.46
CA ARG A 38 2.29 -4.98 -1.42
C ARG A 38 3.41 -6.01 -1.58
N VAL A 39 4.15 -6.32 -0.51
CA VAL A 39 5.24 -7.30 -0.53
C VAL A 39 4.69 -8.68 -0.86
N TYR A 40 3.59 -9.10 -0.23
CA TYR A 40 2.93 -10.38 -0.52
C TYR A 40 2.65 -10.57 -2.02
N GLU A 41 1.99 -9.59 -2.65
CA GLU A 41 1.68 -9.61 -4.08
C GLU A 41 2.95 -9.77 -4.94
N PHE A 42 3.99 -8.99 -4.65
CA PHE A 42 5.25 -9.06 -5.40
C PHE A 42 5.96 -10.41 -5.24
N MET A 43 5.91 -10.98 -4.04
CA MET A 43 6.51 -12.27 -3.72
C MET A 43 5.74 -13.47 -4.33
N CYS A 44 4.48 -13.28 -4.72
CA CYS A 44 3.67 -14.29 -5.43
C CYS A 44 4.06 -14.46 -6.92
N ILE A 45 4.88 -13.57 -7.50
CA ILE A 45 5.38 -13.73 -8.86
C ILE A 45 6.46 -14.83 -8.87
N ALA A 46 6.08 -16.05 -9.25
CA ALA A 46 6.92 -17.23 -9.12
C ALA A 46 7.50 -17.75 -10.45
N ARG A 47 6.90 -17.37 -11.58
CA ARG A 47 7.29 -17.83 -12.92
C ARG A 47 7.33 -16.67 -13.90
N PRO A 48 8.12 -16.76 -14.99
CA PRO A 48 8.16 -15.71 -16.01
C PRO A 48 6.78 -15.33 -16.58
N GLY A 49 5.88 -16.31 -16.73
CA GLY A 49 4.51 -16.06 -17.22
C GLY A 49 3.68 -15.17 -16.29
N ASP A 50 3.93 -15.19 -14.98
CA ASP A 50 3.16 -14.41 -14.00
C ASP A 50 3.39 -12.89 -14.18
N VAL A 51 4.53 -12.49 -14.77
CA VAL A 51 4.82 -11.10 -15.16
C VAL A 51 3.78 -10.54 -16.13
N CYS A 52 3.20 -11.38 -17.00
CA CYS A 52 2.22 -10.93 -17.99
C CYS A 52 1.00 -10.25 -17.35
N LYS A 53 0.66 -10.63 -16.10
CA LYS A 53 -0.41 -10.00 -15.33
C LYS A 53 -0.14 -8.52 -15.03
N TYR A 54 1.10 -8.07 -15.11
CA TYR A 54 1.53 -6.70 -14.79
C TYR A 54 1.96 -5.90 -16.03
N LEU A 55 1.72 -6.41 -17.24
CA LEU A 55 2.07 -5.72 -18.47
C LEU A 55 0.87 -5.02 -19.08
N TRP A 56 1.13 -3.84 -19.60
CA TRP A 56 0.19 -3.07 -20.41
C TRP A 56 0.60 -3.11 -21.88
N VAL A 57 -0.39 -3.06 -22.78
CA VAL A 57 -0.20 -2.91 -24.22
C VAL A 57 -0.77 -1.57 -24.63
N GLU A 58 0.08 -0.70 -25.16
CA GLU A 58 -0.30 0.55 -25.80
C GLU A 58 -0.60 0.29 -27.28
N LEU A 59 -1.80 0.66 -27.71
CA LEU A 59 -2.29 0.46 -29.06
C LEU A 59 -1.89 1.66 -29.94
N LEU A 60 -0.94 1.45 -30.86
CA LEU A 60 -0.54 2.49 -31.81
C LEU A 60 -1.29 2.31 -33.13
N ASP A 61 -0.87 1.31 -33.93
CA ASP A 61 -1.48 0.94 -35.20
C ASP A 61 -1.95 -0.51 -35.10
N VAL A 62 -3.20 -0.76 -34.72
CA VAL A 62 -3.74 -2.12 -34.55
C VAL A 62 -4.94 -2.37 -35.47
N PRO A 63 -5.26 -3.64 -35.80
CA PRO A 63 -6.46 -3.98 -36.55
C PRO A 63 -7.72 -3.36 -35.93
N ALA A 64 -8.69 -2.99 -36.78
CA ALA A 64 -9.92 -2.31 -36.35
C ALA A 64 -10.72 -3.13 -35.32
N ASP A 65 -10.77 -4.46 -35.47
CA ASP A 65 -11.45 -5.34 -34.53
C ASP A 65 -10.78 -5.36 -33.14
N ALA A 66 -9.45 -5.42 -33.08
CA ALA A 66 -8.71 -5.33 -31.82
C ALA A 66 -8.96 -3.99 -31.11
N ARG A 67 -9.04 -2.88 -31.86
CA ARG A 67 -9.40 -1.56 -31.32
C ARG A 67 -10.83 -1.54 -30.78
N TYR A 68 -11.78 -2.08 -31.53
CA TYR A 68 -13.18 -2.17 -31.12
C TYR A 68 -13.36 -3.01 -29.85
N ARG A 69 -12.74 -4.19 -29.78
CA ARG A 69 -12.78 -5.05 -28.58
C ARG A 69 -12.17 -4.38 -27.36
N ALA A 70 -11.06 -3.64 -27.53
CA ALA A 70 -10.46 -2.84 -26.46
C ALA A 70 -11.41 -1.76 -25.92
N GLU A 71 -12.11 -1.06 -26.80
CA GLU A 71 -13.11 -0.05 -26.42
C GLU A 71 -14.31 -0.68 -25.68
N GLU A 72 -14.83 -1.79 -26.17
CA GLU A 72 -15.94 -2.52 -25.53
C GLU A 72 -15.54 -3.09 -24.17
N ALA A 73 -14.35 -3.67 -24.05
CA ALA A 73 -13.85 -4.19 -22.78
C ALA A 73 -13.63 -3.07 -21.77
N ARG A 74 -13.12 -1.90 -22.20
CA ARG A 74 -12.97 -0.71 -21.35
C ARG A 74 -14.32 -0.25 -20.78
N LYS A 75 -15.40 -0.27 -21.57
CA LYS A 75 -16.76 0.11 -21.10
C LYS A 75 -17.30 -0.80 -20.00
N LYS A 76 -16.83 -2.05 -19.91
CA LYS A 76 -17.25 -3.00 -18.87
C LYS A 76 -16.56 -2.74 -17.53
N VAL A 77 -15.44 -2.02 -17.52
CA VAL A 77 -14.72 -1.66 -16.31
C VAL A 77 -15.32 -0.35 -15.79
N THR A 78 -16.20 -0.44 -14.79
CA THR A 78 -16.93 0.75 -14.29
C THR A 78 -16.35 1.30 -12.99
N HIS A 79 -15.87 0.46 -12.07
CA HIS A 79 -15.32 0.90 -10.77
C HIS A 79 -14.33 -0.10 -10.15
N PRO A 80 -13.43 0.34 -9.26
CA PRO A 80 -13.11 1.73 -8.89
C PRO A 80 -12.25 2.46 -9.97
N PRO A 81 -12.15 3.81 -9.93
CA PRO A 81 -11.42 4.61 -10.94
C PRO A 81 -9.97 4.18 -11.19
N GLU A 82 -9.32 3.68 -10.15
CA GLU A 82 -7.95 3.16 -10.17
C GLU A 82 -7.79 1.91 -11.04
N LYS A 83 -8.88 1.16 -11.26
CA LYS A 83 -8.93 -0.01 -12.13
C LYS A 83 -9.33 0.32 -13.58
N LEU A 84 -9.72 1.57 -13.87
CA LEU A 84 -10.07 1.99 -15.23
C LEU A 84 -8.84 1.89 -16.15
N TRP A 85 -9.05 1.36 -17.34
CA TRP A 85 -7.98 1.27 -18.32
C TRP A 85 -7.72 2.65 -18.93
N PRO A 86 -6.46 3.10 -18.96
CA PRO A 86 -6.12 4.34 -19.64
C PRO A 86 -6.51 4.30 -21.12
N GLU A 87 -6.64 5.49 -21.72
CA GLU A 87 -6.91 5.62 -23.15
C GLU A 87 -5.78 4.98 -23.97
N ASN A 88 -6.14 4.16 -24.97
CA ASN A 88 -5.21 3.38 -25.80
C ASN A 88 -4.39 2.30 -25.07
N PHE A 89 -4.65 2.03 -23.78
CA PHE A 89 -4.02 0.94 -23.06
C PHE A 89 -4.98 -0.22 -22.82
N VAL A 90 -4.45 -1.44 -22.92
CA VAL A 90 -5.15 -2.70 -22.62
C VAL A 90 -4.21 -3.60 -21.83
N PRO A 91 -4.69 -4.32 -20.80
CA PRO A 91 -3.89 -5.36 -20.15
C PRO A 91 -3.37 -6.37 -21.16
N LEU A 92 -2.10 -6.81 -21.07
CA LEU A 92 -1.58 -7.83 -21.98
C LEU A 92 -2.43 -9.11 -21.95
N VAL A 93 -2.83 -9.55 -20.75
CA VAL A 93 -3.66 -10.75 -20.59
C VAL A 93 -5.03 -10.62 -21.26
N GLU A 94 -5.58 -9.42 -21.35
CA GLU A 94 -6.83 -9.18 -22.05
C GLU A 94 -6.58 -9.07 -23.55
N PHE A 95 -5.57 -8.31 -23.95
CA PHE A 95 -5.21 -8.12 -25.36
C PHE A 95 -4.92 -9.46 -26.05
N ASP A 96 -4.26 -10.39 -25.35
CA ASP A 96 -4.00 -11.75 -25.83
C ASP A 96 -5.31 -12.51 -26.16
N THR A 97 -6.45 -12.19 -25.52
CA THR A 97 -7.74 -12.86 -25.79
C THR A 97 -8.41 -12.43 -27.10
N TYR A 98 -7.92 -11.35 -27.73
CA TYR A 98 -8.52 -10.84 -28.96
C TYR A 98 -8.17 -11.71 -30.18
N PHE A 99 -7.12 -12.51 -30.07
CA PHE A 99 -6.54 -13.27 -31.18
C PHE A 99 -6.61 -14.78 -30.88
N ASN A 100 -6.97 -15.60 -31.87
CA ASN A 100 -7.09 -17.04 -31.69
C ASN A 100 -6.55 -17.82 -32.88
N TRP A 101 -5.87 -18.94 -32.61
CA TRP A 101 -5.57 -19.94 -33.64
C TRP A 101 -6.85 -20.67 -34.05
N LEU A 102 -7.22 -20.58 -35.33
CA LEU A 102 -8.39 -21.25 -35.92
C LEU A 102 -8.00 -22.21 -37.05
N GLY A 103 -6.78 -22.76 -37.00
CA GLY A 103 -6.26 -23.63 -38.06
C GLY A 103 -6.16 -22.88 -39.39
N ASP A 104 -6.71 -23.46 -40.46
CA ASP A 104 -6.72 -22.85 -41.80
C ASP A 104 -7.55 -21.56 -41.87
N ASP A 105 -8.46 -21.34 -40.91
CA ASP A 105 -9.30 -20.14 -40.81
C ASP A 105 -8.66 -19.05 -39.92
N THR A 106 -7.39 -19.22 -39.51
CA THR A 106 -6.70 -18.20 -38.71
C THR A 106 -6.54 -16.92 -39.53
N HIS A 107 -7.10 -15.82 -39.05
CA HIS A 107 -6.91 -14.51 -39.65
C HIS A 107 -5.43 -14.08 -39.61
N SER A 108 -4.96 -13.38 -40.65
CA SER A 108 -3.56 -12.97 -40.80
C SER A 108 -3.05 -12.14 -39.61
N GLU A 109 -3.89 -11.27 -39.06
CA GLU A 109 -3.60 -10.46 -37.88
C GLU A 109 -3.43 -11.29 -36.60
N ASP A 110 -4.26 -12.32 -36.43
CA ASP A 110 -4.20 -13.26 -35.30
C ASP A 110 -2.90 -14.06 -35.36
N ALA A 111 -2.61 -14.64 -36.53
CA ALA A 111 -1.37 -15.36 -36.76
C ALA A 111 -0.13 -14.48 -36.53
N CYS A 112 -0.21 -13.19 -36.91
CA CYS A 112 0.86 -12.22 -36.73
C CYS A 112 1.15 -11.94 -35.24
N TRP A 113 0.11 -11.63 -34.45
CA TRP A 113 0.28 -11.39 -33.01
C TRP A 113 0.72 -12.66 -32.27
N LEU A 114 0.01 -13.77 -32.49
CA LEU A 114 0.29 -15.03 -31.79
C LEU A 114 1.69 -15.56 -32.14
N GLY A 115 2.08 -15.50 -33.42
CA GLY A 115 3.43 -15.86 -33.86
C GLY A 115 4.51 -15.00 -33.20
N HIS A 116 4.29 -13.68 -33.07
CA HIS A 116 5.20 -12.81 -32.32
C HIS A 116 5.23 -13.15 -30.82
N ARG A 117 4.06 -13.36 -30.20
CA ARG A 117 3.86 -13.68 -28.78
C ARG A 117 4.55 -14.97 -28.37
N GLU A 118 4.54 -15.97 -29.25
CA GLU A 118 5.23 -17.24 -29.09
C GLU A 118 6.72 -17.16 -29.48
N GLY A 119 7.13 -16.10 -30.18
CA GLY A 119 8.48 -15.88 -30.67
C GLY A 119 9.54 -15.72 -29.58
N TRP A 120 10.79 -16.02 -29.95
CA TRP A 120 11.93 -15.95 -29.03
C TRP A 120 12.15 -14.56 -28.44
N ALA A 121 11.99 -13.51 -29.24
CA ALA A 121 12.18 -12.13 -28.79
C ALA A 121 11.23 -11.76 -27.65
N PHE A 122 9.93 -12.11 -27.78
CA PHE A 122 8.94 -11.87 -26.74
C PHE A 122 9.25 -12.67 -25.48
N ARG A 123 9.55 -13.98 -25.62
CA ARG A 123 9.94 -14.84 -24.49
C ARG A 123 11.19 -14.32 -23.77
N LYS A 124 12.17 -13.79 -24.52
CA LYS A 124 13.37 -13.18 -23.94
C LYS A 124 13.05 -11.92 -23.15
N ALA A 125 12.15 -11.06 -23.64
CA ALA A 125 11.71 -9.87 -22.91
C ALA A 125 11.00 -10.24 -21.59
N ILE A 126 10.07 -11.20 -21.63
CA ILE A 126 9.39 -11.71 -20.44
C ILE A 126 10.38 -12.26 -19.40
N ARG A 127 11.36 -13.05 -19.83
CA ARG A 127 12.43 -13.53 -18.95
C ARG A 127 13.25 -12.39 -18.37
N GLY A 128 13.63 -11.39 -19.17
CA GLY A 128 14.38 -10.23 -18.68
C GLY A 128 13.63 -9.42 -17.61
N TRP A 129 12.30 -9.28 -17.73
CA TRP A 129 11.49 -8.68 -16.67
C TRP A 129 11.40 -9.56 -15.43
N PHE A 130 11.27 -10.88 -15.60
CA PHE A 130 11.27 -11.82 -14.49
C PHE A 130 12.62 -11.88 -13.75
N ASP A 131 13.74 -11.78 -14.46
CA ASP A 131 15.07 -11.73 -13.84
C ASP A 131 15.19 -10.52 -12.90
N LYS A 132 14.61 -9.37 -13.28
CA LYS A 132 14.50 -8.20 -12.37
C LYS A 132 13.64 -8.52 -11.15
N VAL A 133 12.51 -9.22 -11.33
CA VAL A 133 11.65 -9.65 -10.21
C VAL A 133 12.46 -10.51 -9.23
N VAL A 134 13.14 -11.54 -9.74
CA VAL A 134 13.95 -12.44 -8.91
C VAL A 134 15.02 -11.67 -8.14
N GLU A 135 15.69 -10.71 -8.78
CA GLU A 135 16.70 -9.89 -8.10
C GLU A 135 16.11 -9.03 -6.99
N ILE A 136 14.99 -8.35 -7.21
CA ILE A 136 14.34 -7.56 -6.15
C ILE A 136 13.80 -8.47 -5.04
N GLN A 137 13.20 -9.62 -5.36
CA GLN A 137 12.77 -10.59 -4.34
C GLN A 137 13.95 -11.09 -3.50
N ARG A 138 15.13 -11.28 -4.10
CA ARG A 138 16.37 -11.62 -3.37
C ARG A 138 16.78 -10.49 -2.41
N LEU A 139 16.70 -9.23 -2.86
CA LEU A 139 16.99 -8.07 -2.01
C LEU A 139 15.98 -7.94 -0.85
N LEU A 140 14.70 -8.17 -1.10
CA LEU A 140 13.66 -8.15 -0.06
C LEU A 140 13.89 -9.23 0.99
N ARG A 141 14.25 -10.46 0.59
CA ARG A 141 14.61 -11.55 1.51
C ARG A 141 15.85 -11.22 2.37
N ALA A 142 16.74 -10.37 1.88
CA ALA A 142 17.91 -9.89 2.61
C ALA A 142 17.67 -8.57 3.36
N SER A 143 16.45 -8.01 3.30
CA SER A 143 16.13 -6.72 3.90
C SER A 143 16.26 -6.77 5.42
N LYS A 144 16.76 -5.67 5.98
CA LYS A 144 16.76 -5.43 7.44
C LYS A 144 15.48 -4.75 7.91
N ASP A 145 14.60 -4.36 6.99
CA ASP A 145 13.34 -3.74 7.33
C ASP A 145 12.44 -4.72 8.10
N ILE A 146 11.99 -4.30 9.28
CA ILE A 146 11.27 -5.17 10.20
C ILE A 146 9.89 -5.58 9.67
N LEU A 147 9.23 -4.70 8.90
CA LEU A 147 7.90 -4.98 8.35
C LEU A 147 8.02 -6.01 7.23
N ILE A 148 8.97 -5.80 6.31
CA ILE A 148 9.26 -6.76 5.22
C ILE A 148 9.66 -8.13 5.81
N ARG A 149 10.57 -8.16 6.80
CA ARG A 149 10.99 -9.41 7.44
C ARG A 149 9.82 -10.15 8.07
N PHE A 150 8.94 -9.43 8.76
CA PHE A 150 7.79 -10.03 9.43
C PHE A 150 6.78 -10.59 8.42
N GLU A 151 6.44 -9.82 7.38
CA GLU A 151 5.53 -10.24 6.32
C GLU A 151 6.06 -11.49 5.60
N LEU A 152 7.35 -11.51 5.25
CA LEU A 152 7.99 -12.69 4.66
C LEU A 152 7.98 -13.91 5.60
N ALA A 153 8.13 -13.70 6.92
CA ALA A 153 8.04 -14.79 7.89
C ALA A 153 6.63 -15.39 7.93
N LEU A 154 5.59 -14.56 7.90
CA LEU A 154 4.19 -15.02 7.80
C LEU A 154 3.97 -15.82 6.51
N MET A 155 4.45 -15.33 5.37
CA MET A 155 4.33 -16.02 4.08
C MET A 155 4.99 -17.41 4.08
N ASN A 156 6.18 -17.51 4.69
CA ASN A 156 6.89 -18.79 4.81
C ASN A 156 6.15 -19.76 5.72
N ALA A 157 5.47 -19.25 6.74
CA ALA A 157 4.66 -20.02 7.67
C ALA A 157 3.25 -20.35 7.16
N LYS A 158 2.85 -19.85 5.98
CA LYS A 158 1.46 -19.94 5.48
C LYS A 158 0.43 -19.36 6.44
N ALA A 159 0.82 -18.29 7.11
CA ALA A 159 0.04 -17.58 8.11
C ALA A 159 -0.22 -16.12 7.72
N HIS A 160 0.02 -15.75 6.46
CA HIS A 160 -0.32 -14.43 5.97
C HIS A 160 -1.85 -14.30 5.86
N PRO A 161 -2.47 -13.15 6.18
CA PRO A 161 -3.92 -12.96 6.02
C PRO A 161 -4.45 -13.29 4.61
N TYR A 162 -3.63 -13.08 3.59
CA TYR A 162 -3.96 -13.40 2.20
C TYR A 162 -3.72 -14.87 1.79
N ASP A 163 -3.13 -15.72 2.64
CA ASP A 163 -2.97 -17.15 2.32
C ASP A 163 -4.32 -17.89 2.30
N VAL A 164 -5.33 -17.37 2.99
CA VAL A 164 -6.70 -17.92 3.05
C VAL A 164 -7.72 -17.12 2.22
N ASP A 165 -7.27 -16.08 1.53
CA ASP A 165 -8.11 -15.27 0.65
C ASP A 165 -8.15 -15.90 -0.75
N PRO A 166 -9.31 -16.35 -1.25
CA PRO A 166 -9.41 -16.94 -2.60
C PRO A 166 -9.11 -15.93 -3.71
N GLU A 167 -9.33 -14.64 -3.44
CA GLU A 167 -9.12 -13.54 -4.39
C GLU A 167 -8.33 -12.42 -3.70
N PRO A 168 -7.04 -12.65 -3.42
CA PRO A 168 -6.23 -11.63 -2.78
C PRO A 168 -6.27 -10.35 -3.64
N PRO A 169 -6.25 -9.15 -3.03
CA PRO A 169 -6.57 -7.88 -3.68
C PRO A 169 -5.43 -7.36 -4.59
N PHE A 170 -4.81 -8.27 -5.35
CA PHE A 170 -3.77 -7.96 -6.34
C PHE A 170 -4.37 -7.15 -7.46
N TRP A 171 -3.62 -6.14 -7.90
CA TRP A 171 -4.12 -5.25 -8.94
C TRP A 171 -3.00 -4.67 -9.79
N ARG A 172 -3.29 -4.50 -11.08
CA ARG A 172 -2.39 -3.87 -12.03
C ARG A 172 -2.54 -2.36 -11.93
N THR A 173 -1.53 -1.69 -11.41
CA THR A 173 -1.51 -0.23 -11.39
C THR A 173 -1.51 0.34 -12.80
N ARG A 174 -2.12 1.50 -12.98
CA ARG A 174 -2.09 2.24 -14.25
C ARG A 174 -0.71 2.85 -14.53
N PRO A 175 -0.40 3.24 -15.78
CA PRO A 175 0.83 3.96 -16.12
C PRO A 175 1.00 5.29 -15.38
N ASP A 176 -0.09 5.97 -15.03
CA ASP A 176 -0.13 7.23 -14.28
C ASP A 176 -0.21 7.06 -12.76
N TYR A 177 -0.06 5.81 -12.27
CA TYR A 177 -0.10 5.53 -10.84
C TYR A 177 1.00 6.26 -10.08
N GLN A 178 0.61 6.94 -9.01
CA GLN A 178 1.52 7.51 -8.03
C GLN A 178 1.57 6.58 -6.82
N SER A 179 2.75 6.06 -6.53
CA SER A 179 2.96 5.19 -5.37
C SER A 179 2.58 5.92 -4.09
N ARG A 180 1.82 5.23 -3.23
CA ARG A 180 1.52 5.71 -1.87
C ARG A 180 2.79 5.84 -1.03
N ALA A 181 3.84 5.11 -1.40
CA ALA A 181 5.14 5.20 -0.75
C ALA A 181 5.94 6.45 -1.15
N VAL A 182 5.49 7.27 -2.12
CA VAL A 182 6.11 8.58 -2.36
C VAL A 182 5.88 9.46 -1.13
N PRO A 183 6.94 10.01 -0.50
CA PRO A 183 6.80 10.89 0.65
C PRO A 183 5.95 12.12 0.33
N GLN A 184 4.92 12.37 1.13
CA GLN A 184 4.02 13.53 0.98
C GLN A 184 4.57 14.77 1.69
N ARG A 185 5.53 14.58 2.61
CA ARG A 185 6.06 15.63 3.49
C ARG A 185 7.58 15.79 3.31
N PRO A 186 8.16 16.93 3.72
CA PRO A 186 9.61 17.11 3.72
C PRO A 186 10.32 16.07 4.59
N SER A 187 11.56 15.73 4.25
CA SER A 187 12.37 14.76 5.00
C SER A 187 12.48 15.10 6.50
N ALA A 188 12.56 16.39 6.83
CA ALA A 188 12.65 16.88 8.21
C ALA A 188 11.43 16.50 9.07
N TYR A 189 10.22 16.39 8.50
CA TYR A 189 9.03 15.89 9.19
C TYR A 189 9.23 14.43 9.65
N TYR A 190 9.66 13.57 8.73
CA TYR A 190 9.86 12.15 9.02
C TYR A 190 11.02 11.91 9.98
N GLU A 191 12.09 12.70 9.89
CA GLU A 191 13.17 12.64 10.88
C GLU A 191 12.69 13.03 12.28
N LYS A 192 11.88 14.11 12.38
CA LYS A 192 11.31 14.50 13.67
C LYS A 192 10.37 13.43 14.22
N LEU A 193 9.55 12.82 13.38
CA LEU A 193 8.69 11.71 13.78
C LEU A 193 9.50 10.51 14.30
N ARG A 194 10.60 10.15 13.63
CA ARG A 194 11.51 9.08 14.11
C ARG A 194 12.15 9.42 15.44
N GLU A 195 12.55 10.67 15.65
CA GLU A 195 13.06 11.15 16.94
C GLU A 195 12.02 10.94 18.04
N LEU A 196 10.78 11.37 17.81
CA LEU A 196 9.67 11.23 18.77
C LEU A 196 9.35 9.76 19.06
N LEU A 197 9.24 8.92 18.03
CA LEU A 197 8.93 7.48 18.16
C LEU A 197 9.99 6.68 18.92
N ARG A 198 11.25 7.16 18.95
CA ARG A 198 12.33 6.57 19.76
C ARG A 198 12.26 6.96 21.23
N ARG A 199 11.44 7.94 21.61
CA ARG A 199 11.36 8.36 23.00
C ARG A 199 10.75 7.24 23.86
N PRO A 200 11.38 6.89 24.99
CA PRO A 200 10.89 5.82 25.87
C PRO A 200 9.61 6.21 26.60
N ASP A 201 9.35 7.51 26.73
CA ASP A 201 8.20 8.07 27.45
C ASP A 201 6.98 8.31 26.56
N LEU A 202 7.08 7.94 25.27
CA LEU A 202 5.97 7.84 24.33
C LEU A 202 5.48 6.39 24.31
N GLU A 203 4.38 6.10 25.01
CA GLU A 203 3.87 4.74 25.21
C GLU A 203 2.70 4.41 24.27
N SER A 204 1.98 5.43 23.79
CA SER A 204 0.81 5.28 22.92
C SER A 204 0.66 6.43 21.93
N LEU A 205 -0.04 6.18 20.83
CA LEU A 205 -0.22 7.14 19.75
C LEU A 205 -1.65 7.11 19.21
N THR A 206 -2.16 8.26 18.79
CA THR A 206 -3.38 8.34 17.98
C THR A 206 -3.15 9.16 16.71
N MET A 207 -3.85 8.82 15.61
CA MET A 207 -3.77 9.49 14.32
C MET A 207 -5.13 9.50 13.63
N THR A 208 -5.55 10.65 13.09
CA THR A 208 -6.96 10.88 12.68
C THR A 208 -7.14 11.47 11.29
N GLY A 209 -7.73 10.73 10.34
CA GLY A 209 -8.20 11.12 8.99
C GLY A 209 -7.37 10.57 7.79
N ARG A 210 -7.06 11.36 6.73
CA ARG A 210 -6.25 10.91 5.58
C ARG A 210 -4.80 10.62 5.96
N VAL A 211 -4.47 9.34 5.98
CA VAL A 211 -3.18 8.85 6.44
C VAL A 211 -2.06 9.08 5.41
N ASP A 212 -0.94 9.61 5.88
CA ASP A 212 0.33 9.61 5.14
C ASP A 212 1.03 8.26 5.33
N TYR A 213 1.17 7.49 4.25
CA TYR A 213 1.76 6.15 4.27
C TYR A 213 3.13 6.12 4.97
N GLN A 214 3.99 7.10 4.70
CA GLN A 214 5.34 7.11 5.27
C GLN A 214 5.31 7.32 6.78
N ALA A 215 4.42 8.18 7.29
CA ALA A 215 4.22 8.34 8.72
C ALA A 215 3.64 7.07 9.35
N PHE A 216 2.60 6.49 8.73
CA PHE A 216 1.97 5.25 9.18
C PHE A 216 2.96 4.09 9.29
N ARG A 217 3.75 3.89 8.24
CA ARG A 217 4.80 2.87 8.20
C ARG A 217 5.81 3.03 9.34
N LEU A 218 6.25 4.26 9.66
CA LEU A 218 7.17 4.51 10.76
C LEU A 218 6.57 4.13 12.12
N ILE A 219 5.29 4.45 12.32
CA ILE A 219 4.55 4.11 13.54
C ILE A 219 4.42 2.59 13.69
N CYS A 220 3.99 1.91 12.62
CA CYS A 220 3.85 0.46 12.56
C CYS A 220 5.19 -0.26 12.77
N ALA A 221 6.27 0.20 12.13
CA ALA A 221 7.61 -0.34 12.33
C ALA A 221 8.06 -0.20 13.80
N THR A 222 7.76 0.94 14.44
CA THR A 222 8.07 1.18 15.86
C THR A 222 7.30 0.22 16.77
N GLN A 223 6.00 0.04 16.55
CA GLN A 223 5.20 -0.94 17.31
C GLN A 223 5.78 -2.34 17.16
N ARG A 224 6.15 -2.71 15.93
CA ARG A 224 6.69 -4.02 15.63
C ARG A 224 8.04 -4.27 16.32
N GLU A 225 8.94 -3.29 16.26
CA GLU A 225 10.27 -3.34 16.88
C GLU A 225 10.19 -3.46 18.40
N ARG A 226 9.33 -2.66 19.04
CA ARG A 226 9.07 -2.74 20.48
C ARG A 226 8.51 -4.09 20.89
N ALA A 227 7.64 -4.67 20.05
CA ALA A 227 7.02 -5.95 20.31
C ALA A 227 7.99 -7.13 20.10
N GLU A 228 8.84 -7.09 19.06
CA GLU A 228 9.92 -8.08 18.86
C GLU A 228 10.91 -8.02 20.04
N THR A 229 11.30 -6.83 20.47
CA THR A 229 12.27 -6.62 21.56
C THR A 229 11.73 -7.10 22.92
N SER A 230 10.46 -6.88 23.21
CA SER A 230 9.87 -7.20 24.52
C SER A 230 9.20 -8.57 24.58
N GLY A 231 8.96 -9.22 23.44
CA GLY A 231 8.19 -10.47 23.34
C GLY A 231 6.71 -10.31 23.67
N LYS A 232 6.20 -9.07 23.79
CA LYS A 232 4.80 -8.77 24.12
C LYS A 232 3.98 -8.54 22.85
N HIS A 233 2.66 -8.59 23.00
CA HIS A 233 1.75 -8.30 21.90
C HIS A 233 1.89 -6.83 21.42
N PRO A 234 1.80 -6.54 20.09
CA PRO A 234 1.90 -5.18 19.54
C PRO A 234 1.08 -4.13 20.29
N TYR A 235 -0.18 -4.45 20.58
CA TYR A 235 -1.06 -3.60 21.37
C TYR A 235 -0.47 -3.25 22.75
N GLN A 236 0.15 -4.21 23.45
CA GLN A 236 0.63 -4.00 24.82
C GLN A 236 1.86 -3.08 24.91
N VAL A 237 2.64 -3.00 23.84
CA VAL A 237 3.92 -2.27 23.84
C VAL A 237 3.79 -0.86 23.30
N PHE A 238 2.84 -0.67 22.39
CA PHE A 238 2.64 0.60 21.70
C PHE A 238 1.24 0.62 21.07
N PRO A 239 0.18 0.91 21.85
CA PRO A 239 -1.16 1.06 21.32
C PRO A 239 -1.21 2.19 20.27
N ILE A 240 -1.83 1.90 19.12
CA ILE A 240 -2.05 2.86 18.04
C ILE A 240 -3.56 2.99 17.86
N GLY A 241 -4.11 4.19 18.08
CA GLY A 241 -5.49 4.54 17.74
C GLY A 241 -5.56 5.18 16.36
N MET A 242 -6.49 4.73 15.51
CA MET A 242 -6.78 5.35 14.22
C MET A 242 -8.27 5.42 13.88
N THR A 243 -8.67 6.49 13.20
CA THR A 243 -10.02 6.57 12.61
C THR A 243 -10.19 5.56 11.48
N ILE A 244 -11.37 4.94 11.35
CA ILE A 244 -11.75 3.89 10.36
C ILE A 244 -11.58 4.26 8.85
N MET A 245 -11.00 5.42 8.53
CA MET A 245 -10.86 5.95 7.18
C MET A 245 -9.47 5.65 6.56
N TYR A 246 -8.74 4.65 7.06
CA TYR A 246 -7.43 4.29 6.52
C TYR A 246 -7.51 3.14 5.51
N GLU A 247 -6.62 3.18 4.52
CA GLU A 247 -6.40 2.07 3.59
C GLU A 247 -5.62 0.96 4.32
N GLU A 248 -6.04 -0.30 4.19
CA GLU A 248 -5.45 -1.46 4.88
C GLU A 248 -4.06 -1.83 4.33
N TRP A 249 -3.06 -0.95 4.52
CA TRP A 249 -1.69 -1.18 4.05
C TRP A 249 -0.90 -2.15 4.92
N ASP A 250 -1.32 -2.36 6.16
CA ASP A 250 -0.58 -3.11 7.17
C ASP A 250 -0.96 -4.59 7.24
N ARG A 251 -1.82 -5.08 6.32
CA ARG A 251 -2.11 -6.50 6.20
C ARG A 251 -0.81 -7.27 5.94
N GLY A 252 -0.35 -8.00 6.95
CA GLY A 252 0.90 -8.76 6.90
C GLY A 252 2.04 -8.19 7.76
N TRP A 253 1.89 -6.98 8.29
CA TRP A 253 2.92 -6.35 9.15
C TRP A 253 2.88 -6.84 10.60
N GLY A 254 1.83 -7.57 10.98
CA GLY A 254 1.62 -8.05 12.35
C GLY A 254 1.44 -6.92 13.36
N THR A 255 0.97 -5.78 12.89
CA THR A 255 0.55 -4.62 13.67
C THR A 255 -0.80 -4.88 14.31
N HIS A 256 -1.15 -4.05 15.29
CA HIS A 256 -2.48 -4.02 15.86
C HIS A 256 -2.90 -2.58 16.07
N ILE A 257 -3.94 -2.18 15.34
CA ILE A 257 -4.48 -0.81 15.32
C ILE A 257 -5.87 -0.83 15.95
N ILE A 258 -6.14 0.15 16.81
CA ILE A 258 -7.43 0.36 17.44
C ILE A 258 -8.22 1.31 16.56
N GLU A 259 -9.19 0.76 15.86
CA GLU A 259 -10.06 1.54 15.00
C GLU A 259 -11.20 2.19 15.78
N TYR A 260 -11.53 3.43 15.44
CA TYR A 260 -12.71 4.10 15.97
C TYR A 260 -13.45 4.89 14.90
N SER A 261 -14.78 4.85 14.96
CA SER A 261 -15.68 5.53 14.03
C SER A 261 -16.12 6.91 14.50
N GLU A 262 -16.13 7.14 15.82
CA GLU A 262 -16.57 8.38 16.45
C GLU A 262 -15.69 8.70 17.68
N GLY A 263 -15.57 9.99 17.99
CA GLY A 263 -14.87 10.48 19.18
C GLY A 263 -13.36 10.61 19.04
N VAL A 264 -12.71 10.74 20.20
CA VAL A 264 -11.27 10.96 20.33
C VAL A 264 -10.66 9.74 21.00
N ALA A 265 -9.80 9.01 20.28
CA ALA A 265 -8.99 7.98 20.92
C ALA A 265 -7.87 8.62 21.75
N TYR A 266 -7.51 7.96 22.84
CA TYR A 266 -6.36 8.39 23.63
C TYR A 266 -5.04 7.87 23.04
N GLY A 267 -4.05 8.74 23.01
CA GLY A 267 -2.64 8.42 22.81
C GLY A 267 -1.78 9.52 23.45
N ASP A 268 -0.59 9.18 23.95
CA ASP A 268 0.30 10.18 24.54
C ASP A 268 0.70 11.23 23.49
N MET A 269 0.90 10.80 22.24
CA MET A 269 1.04 11.67 21.09
C MET A 269 -0.16 11.56 20.15
N TRP A 270 -0.62 12.70 19.66
CA TRP A 270 -1.59 12.79 18.57
C TRP A 270 -0.91 13.35 17.32
N ILE A 271 -0.96 12.58 16.22
CA ILE A 271 -0.51 13.04 14.90
C ILE A 271 -1.72 13.58 14.14
N LEU A 272 -1.64 14.86 13.79
CA LEU A 272 -2.73 15.59 13.14
C LEU A 272 -2.57 15.63 11.62
N HIS A 273 -3.67 15.92 10.95
CA HIS A 273 -3.72 16.02 9.50
C HIS A 273 -3.67 17.43 8.98
N ASP A 274 -3.40 17.50 7.69
CA ASP A 274 -3.13 18.73 6.96
C ASP A 274 -4.36 19.68 6.93
N ASP A 275 -5.57 19.15 7.15
CA ASP A 275 -6.82 19.93 7.23
C ASP A 275 -7.11 20.52 8.63
N ASP A 276 -6.35 20.12 9.66
CA ASP A 276 -6.52 20.67 11.01
C ASP A 276 -5.54 21.84 11.21
N ASP A 277 -6.09 23.06 11.25
CA ASP A 277 -5.35 24.29 11.58
C ASP A 277 -4.99 24.38 13.09
N GLY A 278 -5.17 23.29 13.83
CA GLY A 278 -4.99 23.21 15.27
C GLY A 278 -6.08 23.89 16.08
N GLY A 279 -7.04 24.59 15.45
CA GLY A 279 -8.14 25.25 16.13
C GLY A 279 -9.04 24.26 16.87
N HIS A 280 -9.28 23.09 16.28
CA HIS A 280 -10.03 22.03 16.94
C HIS A 280 -9.29 21.51 18.20
N MET A 281 -7.98 21.29 18.09
CA MET A 281 -7.15 20.87 19.24
C MET A 281 -7.11 21.91 20.33
N LYS A 282 -6.97 23.19 19.98
CA LYS A 282 -7.04 24.29 20.93
C LYS A 282 -8.36 24.28 21.70
N TRP A 283 -9.48 24.11 21.01
CA TRP A 283 -10.80 24.00 21.64
C TRP A 283 -10.91 22.78 22.58
N LEU A 284 -10.43 21.61 22.15
CA LEU A 284 -10.41 20.40 22.99
C LEU A 284 -9.61 20.62 24.27
N VAL A 285 -8.43 21.21 24.16
CA VAL A 285 -7.55 21.44 25.30
C VAL A 285 -8.10 22.51 26.24
N GLU A 286 -8.45 23.69 25.71
CA GLU A 286 -8.78 24.87 26.51
C GLU A 286 -10.23 24.87 27.02
N THR A 287 -11.15 24.22 26.28
CA THR A 287 -12.58 24.19 26.63
C THR A 287 -13.03 22.84 27.17
N ARG A 288 -12.50 21.72 26.63
CA ARG A 288 -12.90 20.36 27.05
C ARG A 288 -11.95 19.71 28.04
N HIS A 289 -10.77 20.30 28.26
CA HIS A 289 -9.74 19.75 29.14
C HIS A 289 -9.25 18.36 28.69
N ASP A 290 -9.27 18.12 27.38
CA ASP A 290 -8.74 16.92 26.74
C ASP A 290 -7.26 17.14 26.42
N PHE A 291 -6.38 16.68 27.32
CA PHE A 291 -4.95 16.98 27.26
C PHE A 291 -4.13 15.78 26.79
N HIS A 292 -3.37 15.96 25.72
CA HIS A 292 -2.37 14.99 25.26
C HIS A 292 -0.98 15.48 25.62
N ARG A 293 0.00 14.59 25.68
CA ARG A 293 1.36 15.03 26.01
C ARG A 293 2.01 15.74 24.83
N TRP A 294 1.76 15.23 23.62
CA TRP A 294 2.27 15.80 22.39
C TRP A 294 1.19 15.91 21.32
N PHE A 295 1.15 17.04 20.65
CA PHE A 295 0.46 17.19 19.37
C PHE A 295 1.51 17.42 18.29
N PHE A 296 1.52 16.58 17.27
CA PHE A 296 2.47 16.63 16.17
C PHE A 296 1.75 16.95 14.86
N PHE A 297 2.14 18.07 14.26
CA PHE A 297 1.52 18.63 13.07
C PHE A 297 2.51 18.60 11.91
N HIS A 298 1.99 18.46 10.70
CA HIS A 298 2.77 18.75 9.50
C HIS A 298 2.95 20.27 9.33
N GLN A 299 1.88 21.05 9.37
CA GLN A 299 1.91 22.52 9.31
C GLN A 299 0.76 23.10 10.14
N GLY A 300 0.78 24.41 10.40
CA GLY A 300 -0.39 25.14 10.89
C GLY A 300 -0.73 24.98 12.37
N ALA A 301 0.20 24.57 13.24
CA ALA A 301 -0.07 24.53 14.67
C ALA A 301 -0.42 25.93 15.23
N VAL A 302 -1.43 25.98 16.11
CA VAL A 302 -1.76 27.18 16.89
C VAL A 302 -1.18 27.09 18.29
N GLU A 303 -0.94 28.23 18.91
CA GLU A 303 -0.55 28.28 20.31
C GLU A 303 -1.70 27.80 21.20
N ILE A 304 -1.40 26.81 22.05
CA ILE A 304 -2.32 26.24 23.04
C ILE A 304 -1.77 26.54 24.43
N GLN A 305 -2.59 27.10 25.31
CA GLN A 305 -2.16 27.48 26.64
C GLN A 305 -1.61 26.28 27.42
N GLY A 306 -0.40 26.44 27.95
CA GLY A 306 0.29 25.41 28.73
C GLY A 306 1.08 24.39 27.89
N TYR A 307 1.20 24.59 26.58
CA TYR A 307 2.07 23.81 25.70
C TYR A 307 3.24 24.66 25.22
N ARG A 308 4.42 24.05 25.14
CA ARG A 308 5.57 24.63 24.46
C ARG A 308 5.52 24.24 22.99
N MET A 309 5.58 25.23 22.11
CA MET A 309 5.67 25.02 20.67
C MET A 309 7.12 24.97 20.19
N THR A 310 7.45 23.97 19.38
CA THR A 310 8.68 23.90 18.59
C THR A 310 8.32 23.58 17.15
N GLN A 311 9.08 24.08 16.19
CA GLN A 311 8.77 23.89 14.77
C GLN A 311 10.04 23.79 13.92
N GLY A 312 9.92 23.14 12.77
CA GLY A 312 10.96 23.02 11.78
C GLY A 312 10.35 22.89 10.38
N ASP A 313 11.19 22.51 9.40
CA ASP A 313 10.74 22.37 8.02
C ASP A 313 9.66 21.28 7.90
N GLY A 314 8.44 21.70 7.62
CA GLY A 314 7.28 20.83 7.46
C GLY A 314 6.87 20.07 8.71
N TRP A 315 7.16 20.57 9.93
CA TRP A 315 6.59 20.02 11.16
C TRP A 315 6.45 21.07 12.27
N ALA A 316 5.45 20.89 13.14
CA ALA A 316 5.33 21.58 14.41
C ALA A 316 4.95 20.61 15.54
N LEU A 317 5.44 20.85 16.74
CA LEU A 317 5.24 20.03 17.92
C LEU A 317 4.82 20.92 19.08
N LEU A 318 3.66 20.62 19.65
CA LEU A 318 3.23 21.16 20.94
C LEU A 318 3.49 20.11 22.01
N GLU A 319 4.23 20.46 23.06
CA GLU A 319 4.57 19.58 24.19
C GLU A 319 4.02 20.15 25.50
N ASP A 320 3.23 19.37 26.23
CA ASP A 320 2.82 19.67 27.60
C ASP A 320 3.93 19.25 28.56
N GLU A 321 4.59 20.23 29.17
CA GLU A 321 5.68 20.00 30.13
C GLU A 321 5.18 19.68 31.55
N THR A 322 3.87 19.72 31.78
CA THR A 322 3.30 19.36 33.09
C THR A 322 3.38 17.84 33.30
N THR A 323 3.64 17.40 34.53
CA THR A 323 3.97 16.00 34.80
C THR A 323 2.77 15.07 34.65
N GLU A 324 1.58 15.43 35.13
CA GLU A 324 0.37 14.61 34.96
C GLU A 324 -0.90 15.47 34.91
N ARG A 325 -1.76 15.20 33.91
CA ARG A 325 -3.12 15.72 33.84
C ARG A 325 -4.11 14.55 33.92
N GLU A 326 -5.22 14.75 34.62
CA GLU A 326 -6.25 13.72 34.87
C GLU A 326 -6.72 12.99 33.59
N TYR A 327 -6.75 13.70 32.46
CA TYR A 327 -7.09 13.11 31.16
C TYR A 327 -6.13 11.99 30.73
N ARG A 328 -4.81 12.14 30.97
CA ARG A 328 -3.82 11.09 30.66
C ARG A 328 -4.03 9.83 31.50
N ILE A 329 -4.39 10.00 32.77
CA ILE A 329 -4.71 8.88 33.67
C ILE A 329 -5.94 8.14 33.16
N ARG A 330 -7.01 8.86 32.80
CA ARG A 330 -8.24 8.28 32.24
C ARG A 330 -7.98 7.58 30.91
N GLY A 331 -7.18 8.18 30.04
CA GLY A 331 -6.80 7.63 28.74
C GLY A 331 -6.01 6.33 28.83
N LYS A 332 -5.00 6.27 29.71
CA LYS A 332 -4.26 5.03 29.99
C LYS A 332 -5.17 3.92 30.52
N ALA A 333 -6.03 4.25 31.49
CA ALA A 333 -7.01 3.30 32.03
C ALA A 333 -7.98 2.77 30.95
N TRP A 334 -8.39 3.64 30.01
CA TRP A 334 -9.20 3.24 28.87
C TRP A 334 -8.47 2.27 27.93
N LEU A 335 -7.21 2.55 27.59
CA LEU A 335 -6.38 1.65 26.76
C LEU A 335 -6.21 0.27 27.41
N GLU A 336 -5.97 0.23 28.72
CA GLU A 336 -5.87 -1.02 29.49
C GLU A 336 -7.19 -1.80 29.51
N ALA A 337 -8.32 -1.11 29.68
CA ALA A 337 -9.64 -1.73 29.66
C ALA A 337 -10.00 -2.28 28.27
N SER A 338 -9.68 -1.54 27.21
CA SER A 338 -9.86 -1.97 25.82
C SER A 338 -9.02 -3.20 25.50
N PHE A 339 -7.78 -3.27 26.00
CA PHE A 339 -6.95 -4.48 25.86
C PHE A 339 -7.56 -5.69 26.56
N ARG A 340 -8.08 -5.49 27.77
CA ARG A 340 -8.66 -6.56 28.59
C ARG A 340 -9.87 -7.17 27.87
N ARG A 341 -10.77 -6.31 27.36
CA ARG A 341 -11.92 -6.72 26.54
C ARG A 341 -11.51 -7.47 25.27
N TRP A 342 -10.48 -6.98 24.56
CA TRP A 342 -9.97 -7.66 23.38
C TRP A 342 -9.49 -9.09 23.70
N ARG A 343 -8.68 -9.26 24.76
CA ARG A 343 -8.21 -10.60 25.18
C ARG A 343 -9.37 -11.52 25.55
N GLU A 344 -10.35 -11.03 26.29
CA GLU A 344 -11.54 -11.82 26.67
C GLU A 344 -12.32 -12.29 25.44
N ASN A 345 -12.46 -11.44 24.42
CA ASN A 345 -13.12 -11.81 23.17
C ASN A 345 -12.31 -12.82 22.36
N GLU A 346 -10.99 -12.66 22.31
CA GLU A 346 -10.10 -13.58 21.60
C GLU A 346 -10.10 -14.97 22.24
N THR A 347 -10.08 -15.06 23.58
CA THR A 347 -10.20 -16.32 24.30
C THR A 347 -11.54 -17.00 23.99
N LYS A 348 -12.65 -16.25 24.06
CA LYS A 348 -13.98 -16.79 23.73
C LYS A 348 -14.06 -17.29 22.29
N ARG A 349 -13.41 -16.60 21.34
CA ARG A 349 -13.37 -17.01 19.94
C ARG A 349 -12.65 -18.35 19.77
N ARG A 350 -11.48 -18.51 20.38
CA ARG A 350 -10.73 -19.77 20.36
C ARG A 350 -11.52 -20.93 20.97
N GLU A 351 -12.15 -20.70 22.12
CA GLU A 351 -13.03 -21.68 22.77
C GLU A 351 -14.21 -22.11 21.88
N GLN A 352 -14.76 -21.20 21.06
CA GLN A 352 -15.83 -21.50 20.10
C GLN A 352 -15.32 -22.22 18.84
N GLU A 353 -14.08 -21.96 18.44
CA GLU A 353 -13.42 -22.57 17.28
C GLU A 353 -12.79 -23.94 17.59
N GLY A 354 -12.73 -24.34 18.86
CA GLY A 354 -12.23 -25.65 19.30
C GLY A 354 -10.70 -25.76 19.34
N GLU A 355 -10.01 -24.61 19.36
CA GLU A 355 -8.58 -24.46 19.64
C GLU A 355 -8.31 -24.29 21.15
#